data_AF-A0A7S3WLN3-F1
#
_entry.id   AF-A0A7S3WLN3-F1
#
_cell.length_a   1.000
_cell.length_b   1.000
_cell.length_c   1.000
_cell.angle_alpha   90.00
_cell.angle_beta   90.00
_cell.angle_gamma   90.00
#
_symmetry.space_group_name_H-M   'P 1'
#
loop_
_entity.id
_entity.type
_entity.pdbx_description
1 polymer ?
#
loop_
_entity_poly.entity_id
_entity_poly.type
_entity_poly.pdbx_seq_one_letter_code
_entity_poly.pdbx_strand_id
1 'polypeptide(L)'
;GSIMDEQSCLSSRDGRLMQQWNGFKVHGEPCVWCGGKACTSKSYHMCAPYDYVVHGEGQVFNVFMAKNNFSVANCADQSPNASAVVVPPNSSNVSEVAAAAAALGTAAEADV
;
A
#
# COMPACT_ATOMS: atom_id res chain seq x y z
N GLY A 1 -3.52 -4.87 -16.03
CA GLY A 1 -3.63 -3.47 -16.48
C GLY A 1 -3.00 -2.56 -15.44
N SER A 2 -2.59 -1.36 -15.81
CA SER A 2 -2.09 -0.35 -14.85
C SER A 2 -3.26 0.35 -14.16
N ILE A 3 -3.27 0.35 -12.83
CA ILE A 3 -4.26 1.09 -12.03
C ILE A 3 -3.77 2.54 -11.90
N MET A 4 -4.62 3.49 -12.25
CA MET A 4 -4.33 4.93 -12.23
C MET A 4 -5.26 5.70 -11.29
N ASP A 5 -6.06 4.97 -10.51
CA ASP A 5 -7.02 5.50 -9.56
C ASP A 5 -6.66 5.04 -8.14
N GLU A 6 -6.78 5.95 -7.17
CA GLU A 6 -6.39 5.72 -5.78
C GLU A 6 -7.22 4.62 -5.13
N GLN A 7 -8.54 4.71 -5.25
CA GLN A 7 -9.47 3.78 -4.63
C GLN A 7 -9.24 2.35 -5.14
N SER A 8 -9.10 2.23 -6.46
CA SER A 8 -8.82 0.98 -7.14
C SER A 8 -7.46 0.41 -6.71
N CYS A 9 -6.45 1.27 -6.53
CA CYS A 9 -5.11 0.85 -6.11
C CYS A 9 -5.14 0.32 -4.67
N LEU A 10 -5.73 1.09 -3.76
CA LEU A 10 -5.79 0.76 -2.33
C LEU A 10 -6.71 -0.42 -2.00
N SER A 11 -7.60 -0.79 -2.92
CA SER A 11 -8.48 -1.95 -2.80
C SER A 11 -7.95 -3.20 -3.51
N SER A 12 -6.75 -3.14 -4.11
CA SER A 12 -6.21 -4.21 -4.96
C SER A 12 -4.89 -4.78 -4.45
N ARG A 13 -4.62 -6.00 -4.90
CA ARG A 13 -3.29 -6.61 -4.89
C ARG A 13 -2.77 -6.69 -6.31
N ASP A 14 -1.46 -6.73 -6.49
CA ASP A 14 -0.89 -6.89 -7.82
C ASP A 14 -1.20 -8.31 -8.34
N GLY A 15 -2.06 -8.37 -9.35
CA GLY A 15 -2.57 -9.60 -9.96
C GLY A 15 -1.74 -10.12 -11.14
N ARG A 16 -0.54 -9.58 -11.37
CA ARG A 16 0.33 -10.07 -12.45
C ARG A 16 0.71 -11.52 -12.18
N LEU A 17 0.74 -12.37 -13.21
CA LEU A 17 1.07 -13.79 -13.06
C LEU A 17 2.55 -14.04 -12.67
N MET A 18 3.43 -13.07 -12.95
CA MET A 18 4.83 -13.14 -12.56
C MET A 18 4.96 -13.01 -11.04
N GLN A 19 5.64 -13.96 -10.41
CA GLN A 19 5.81 -13.93 -8.95
C GLN A 19 6.74 -12.80 -8.50
N GLN A 20 7.78 -12.53 -9.30
CA GLN A 20 8.79 -11.54 -9.02
C GLN A 20 9.10 -10.69 -10.25
N TRP A 21 9.57 -9.47 -10.01
CA TRP A 21 10.06 -8.54 -11.01
C TRP A 21 11.37 -7.92 -10.51
N ASN A 22 12.47 -8.12 -11.26
CA ASN A 22 13.82 -7.69 -10.89
C ASN A 22 14.25 -8.14 -9.47
N GLY A 23 13.85 -9.34 -9.05
CA GLY A 23 14.17 -9.90 -7.73
C GLY A 23 13.24 -9.47 -6.59
N PHE A 24 12.27 -8.59 -6.84
CA PHE A 24 11.26 -8.18 -5.87
C PHE A 24 9.96 -8.93 -6.08
N LYS A 25 9.28 -9.29 -5.00
CA LYS A 25 7.97 -9.91 -5.07
C LYS A 25 6.97 -8.91 -5.63
N VAL A 26 6.13 -9.37 -6.56
CA VAL A 26 5.07 -8.53 -7.12
C VAL A 26 3.72 -9.22 -7.06
N HIS A 27 3.64 -10.52 -7.35
CA HIS A 27 2.36 -11.22 -7.30
C HIS A 27 1.79 -11.27 -5.88
N GLY A 28 0.52 -10.86 -5.75
CA GLY A 28 -0.22 -10.90 -4.50
C GLY A 28 0.24 -9.89 -3.47
N GLU A 29 1.20 -9.03 -3.80
CA GLU A 29 1.63 -7.95 -2.91
C GLU A 29 0.54 -6.87 -2.83
N PRO A 30 0.38 -6.22 -1.67
CA PRO A 30 -0.47 -5.05 -1.56
C PRO A 30 0.03 -3.96 -2.50
N CYS A 31 -0.90 -3.33 -3.19
CA CYS A 31 -0.60 -2.19 -4.05
C CYS A 31 -0.24 -0.95 -3.22
N VAL A 32 0.62 -0.10 -3.75
CA VAL A 32 1.00 1.18 -3.17
C VAL A 32 0.56 2.29 -4.11
N TRP A 33 -0.30 3.17 -3.60
CA TRP A 33 -0.69 4.39 -4.27
C TRP A 33 0.31 5.50 -3.96
N CYS A 34 0.78 6.16 -5.00
CA CYS A 34 1.85 7.16 -4.91
C CYS A 34 1.33 8.61 -4.95
N GLY A 35 0.07 8.82 -4.55
CA GLY A 35 -0.52 10.16 -4.44
C GLY A 35 -0.77 10.83 -5.79
N GLY A 36 -1.16 10.07 -6.82
CA GLY A 36 -1.47 10.60 -8.16
C GLY A 36 -0.24 10.97 -9.01
N LYS A 37 0.97 10.62 -8.56
CA LYS A 37 2.21 10.78 -9.33
C LYS A 37 2.89 9.43 -9.52
N ALA A 38 3.90 9.39 -10.38
CA ALA A 38 4.74 8.22 -10.59
C ALA A 38 5.31 7.70 -9.25
N CYS A 39 5.30 6.39 -9.04
CA CYS A 39 5.97 5.78 -7.89
C CYS A 39 7.49 5.80 -8.03
N THR A 40 8.04 5.65 -9.24
CA THR A 40 9.49 5.49 -9.42
C THR A 40 9.99 6.41 -10.53
N SER A 41 11.30 6.72 -10.52
CA SER A 41 11.93 7.52 -11.59
C SER A 41 11.94 6.85 -12.97
N LYS A 42 11.58 5.57 -13.08
CA LYS A 42 11.62 4.77 -14.30
C LYS A 42 10.23 4.40 -14.85
N SER A 43 9.16 4.90 -14.23
CA SER A 43 7.79 4.53 -14.58
C SER A 43 6.83 5.69 -14.42
N TYR A 44 5.74 5.69 -15.17
CA TYR A 44 4.62 6.61 -15.02
C TYR A 44 3.45 6.00 -14.22
N HIS A 45 3.63 4.80 -13.65
CA HIS A 45 2.58 4.15 -12.87
C HIS A 45 2.43 4.84 -11.51
N MET A 46 1.19 5.18 -11.18
CA MET A 46 0.79 5.78 -9.91
C MET A 46 0.48 4.73 -8.83
N CYS A 47 0.34 3.47 -9.26
CA CYS A 47 0.11 2.31 -8.42
C CYS A 47 1.17 1.25 -8.72
N ALA A 48 1.82 0.72 -7.69
CA ALA A 48 2.87 -0.29 -7.85
C ALA A 48 2.92 -1.26 -6.65
N PRO A 49 3.45 -2.48 -6.82
CA PRO A 49 3.53 -3.45 -5.74
C PRO A 49 4.47 -2.99 -4.62
N TYR A 50 4.09 -3.26 -3.37
CA TYR A 50 4.77 -2.76 -2.16
C TYR A 50 6.27 -3.09 -2.12
N ASP A 51 6.63 -4.37 -2.21
CA ASP A 51 8.03 -4.82 -2.10
C ASP A 51 8.92 -4.15 -3.16
N TYR A 52 8.42 -4.02 -4.39
CA TYR A 52 9.14 -3.34 -5.48
C TYR A 52 9.38 -1.86 -5.20
N VAL A 53 8.40 -1.14 -4.67
CA VAL A 53 8.52 0.32 -4.45
C VAL A 53 9.36 0.64 -3.22
N VAL A 54 9.20 -0.14 -2.15
CA VAL A 54 9.88 0.11 -0.87
C VAL A 54 11.33 -0.35 -0.90
N HIS A 55 11.64 -1.50 -1.51
CA HIS A 55 12.99 -2.06 -1.53
C HIS A 55 13.74 -1.86 -2.86
N GLY A 56 13.06 -1.39 -3.91
CA GLY A 56 13.67 -1.22 -5.23
C GLY A 56 14.52 0.05 -5.40
N GLU A 57 14.43 1.02 -4.49
CA GLU A 57 15.26 2.23 -4.54
C GLU A 57 16.75 1.88 -4.41
N GLY A 58 17.57 2.40 -5.33
CA GLY A 58 19.01 2.11 -5.39
C GLY A 58 19.36 0.77 -6.04
N GLN A 59 18.39 -0.11 -6.31
CA GLN A 59 18.60 -1.39 -6.99
C GLN A 59 18.07 -1.37 -8.42
N VAL A 60 16.79 -1.00 -8.58
CA VAL A 60 16.08 -1.05 -9.86
C VAL A 60 15.70 0.33 -10.39
N PHE A 61 15.49 1.31 -9.51
CA PHE A 61 15.28 2.71 -9.85
C PHE A 61 16.03 3.63 -8.88
N ASN A 62 16.25 4.87 -9.30
CA ASN A 62 17.11 5.80 -8.55
C ASN A 62 16.37 6.53 -7.43
N VAL A 63 15.07 6.77 -7.61
CA VAL A 63 14.26 7.58 -6.69
C VAL A 63 12.87 6.97 -6.52
N PHE A 64 12.48 6.71 -5.27
CA PHE A 64 11.08 6.52 -4.88
C PHE A 64 10.41 7.90 -4.83
N MET A 65 9.73 8.27 -5.91
CA MET A 65 9.15 9.62 -6.10
C MET A 65 8.08 9.98 -5.07
N ALA A 66 7.43 8.98 -4.48
CA ALA A 66 6.37 9.15 -3.51
C ALA A 66 6.77 8.80 -2.08
N LYS A 67 8.08 8.73 -1.78
CA LYS A 67 8.63 8.39 -0.45
C LYS A 67 7.99 9.10 0.74
N ASN A 68 7.54 10.34 0.54
CA ASN A 68 6.91 11.15 1.59
C ASN A 68 5.38 11.26 1.48
N ASN A 69 4.76 10.65 0.47
CA ASN A 69 3.33 10.71 0.23
C ASN A 69 2.88 9.47 -0.57
N PHE A 70 2.78 8.36 0.13
CA PHE A 70 2.26 7.10 -0.42
C PHE A 70 1.32 6.43 0.58
N SER A 71 0.46 5.59 0.04
CA SER A 71 -0.58 4.87 0.75
C SER A 71 -0.51 3.41 0.36
N VAL A 72 -0.50 2.50 1.33
CA VAL A 72 -0.46 1.06 1.05
C VAL A 72 -1.87 0.50 1.12
N ALA A 73 -2.23 -0.32 0.13
CA ALA A 73 -3.47 -1.09 0.12
C ALA A 73 -3.50 -1.96 1.37
N ASN A 74 -4.55 -1.81 2.17
CA ASN A 74 -4.79 -2.69 3.31
C ASN A 74 -6.03 -3.52 3.02
N CYS A 75 -5.86 -4.83 3.00
CA CYS A 75 -7.01 -5.73 2.95
C CYS A 75 -7.46 -5.97 4.40
N ALA A 76 -8.29 -5.08 4.96
CA ALA A 76 -9.16 -5.48 6.05
C ALA A 76 -10.22 -6.41 5.42
N ASP A 77 -10.03 -7.72 5.60
CA ASP A 77 -10.95 -8.80 5.22
C ASP A 77 -11.97 -8.45 4.11
N GLN A 78 -11.51 -8.50 2.84
CA GLN A 78 -12.38 -8.49 1.64
C GLN A 78 -13.35 -7.30 1.51
N SER A 79 -13.17 -6.22 2.27
CA SER A 79 -13.94 -4.99 2.13
C SER A 79 -13.03 -3.86 1.65
N PRO A 80 -13.39 -3.12 0.59
CA PRO A 80 -12.61 -2.00 0.07
C PRO A 80 -12.70 -0.80 1.04
N ASN A 81 -12.10 -0.92 2.22
CA ASN A 81 -11.96 0.19 3.13
C ASN A 81 -10.71 0.98 2.72
N ALA A 82 -10.92 2.06 1.98
CA ALA A 82 -9.89 3.02 1.58
C ALA A 82 -9.41 3.86 2.76
N SER A 83 -8.98 3.20 3.83
CA SER A 83 -8.19 3.80 4.88
C SER A 83 -6.74 3.43 4.61
N ALA A 84 -6.12 4.22 3.74
CA ALA A 84 -4.68 4.24 3.56
C ALA A 84 -4.00 4.38 4.93
N VAL A 85 -3.30 3.33 5.38
CA VAL A 85 -2.38 3.48 6.50
C VAL A 85 -1.24 4.35 5.97
N VAL A 86 -1.25 5.63 6.35
CA VAL A 86 -0.15 6.56 6.08
C VAL A 86 1.04 6.04 6.87
N VAL A 87 2.04 5.46 6.19
CA VAL A 87 3.27 5.03 6.86
C VAL A 87 4.21 6.24 6.87
N PRO A 88 4.42 6.93 8.00
CA PRO A 88 5.28 8.11 8.01
C PRO A 88 6.73 7.71 7.70
N PRO A 89 7.46 8.50 6.90
CA PRO A 89 8.81 8.14 6.42
C PRO A 89 9.90 8.19 7.51
N ASN A 90 9.59 8.53 8.76
CA ASN A 90 10.58 8.63 9.83
C ASN A 90 9.96 8.47 11.23
N SER A 91 9.77 7.24 11.70
CA SER A 91 9.47 6.97 13.10
C SER A 91 10.43 5.92 13.64
N SER A 92 11.54 6.37 14.22
CA SER A 92 12.43 5.56 15.08
C SER A 92 11.79 5.21 16.44
N ASN A 93 10.46 5.13 16.50
CA ASN A 93 9.70 4.75 17.69
C ASN A 93 8.65 3.71 17.28
N VAL A 94 9.06 2.43 17.34
CA VAL A 94 8.19 1.26 17.15
C VAL A 94 7.26 1.01 18.34
N SER A 95 7.01 2.00 19.21
CA SER A 95 6.22 1.84 20.43
C SER A 95 4.80 2.43 20.38
N GLU A 96 4.37 3.08 19.28
CA GLU A 96 3.01 3.65 19.16
C GLU A 96 2.16 3.06 18.03
N VAL A 97 2.61 2.01 17.33
CA VAL A 97 1.78 1.32 16.30
C VAL A 97 0.87 0.21 16.85
N ALA A 98 0.66 0.16 18.17
CA ALA A 98 -0.24 -0.82 18.81
C ALA A 98 -1.49 -0.22 19.48
N ALA A 99 -1.79 1.06 19.26
CA ALA A 99 -2.87 1.75 19.99
C ALA A 99 -3.87 2.48 19.08
N ALA A 100 -4.50 1.77 18.14
CA ALA A 100 -5.71 2.29 17.48
C ALA A 100 -6.66 1.20 16.96
N ALA A 101 -6.75 0.05 17.63
CA ALA A 101 -7.73 -0.99 17.26
C ALA A 101 -8.49 -1.60 18.46
N ALA A 102 -8.54 -0.91 19.60
CA ALA A 102 -9.19 -1.42 20.83
C ALA A 102 -10.29 -0.52 21.41
N ALA A 103 -10.75 0.51 20.72
CA ALA A 103 -11.99 1.21 21.05
C ALA A 103 -12.76 1.33 19.74
N LEU A 104 -13.88 0.65 19.54
CA LEU A 104 -15.12 0.83 20.29
C LEU A 104 -15.80 -0.53 20.53
N GLY A 105 -15.88 -0.93 21.79
CA GLY A 105 -16.84 -1.93 22.22
C GLY A 105 -18.27 -1.39 22.22
N THR A 106 -19.19 -2.34 22.13
CA THR A 106 -20.59 -2.39 22.60
C THR A 106 -21.69 -1.61 21.85
N ALA A 107 -22.51 -2.36 21.11
CA ALA A 107 -23.95 -2.56 21.34
C ALA A 107 -24.35 -3.82 20.52
N ALA A 108 -24.58 -4.99 21.11
CA ALA A 108 -25.75 -5.41 21.91
C ALA A 108 -27.07 -5.30 21.13
N GLU A 109 -27.67 -6.48 20.87
CA GLU A 109 -29.08 -6.87 20.62
C GLU A 109 -29.99 -6.04 19.65
N ALA A 110 -31.00 -6.57 18.92
CA ALA A 110 -31.89 -7.71 19.13
C ALA A 110 -32.56 -8.18 17.82
N ASP A 111 -33.02 -9.43 17.89
CA ASP A 111 -34.07 -10.13 17.15
C ASP A 111 -35.41 -9.36 17.06
N VAL A 112 -36.02 -9.31 15.86
CA VAL A 112 -37.44 -9.63 15.59
C VAL A 112 -37.69 -9.78 14.08
#